data_AF-A0A7U3ZKC1-F1
#
_entry.id   AF-A0A7U3ZKC1-F1
#
_cell.length_a   1.000
_cell.length_b   1.000
_cell.length_c   1.000
_cell.angle_alpha   90.00
_cell.angle_beta   90.00
_cell.angle_gamma   90.00
#
_symmetry.space_group_name_H-M   'P 1'
#
loop_
_entity.id
_entity.type
_entity.pdbx_description
1 polymer ?
#
loop_
_entity_poly.entity_id
_entity_poly.type
_entity_poly.pdbx_seq_one_letter_code
_entity_poly.pdbx_strand_id
1 'polypeptide(L)'
;MMVAYPNPAKDIVTLQFKNTESAELLPEQILLYSEKSTSALRTISVQNVFERKAFIDGNKIEVNVADLPFGVYFLHIIPNKKTTQKVEKIPILIE
;
A
#
# COMPACT_ATOMS: atom_id res chain seq x y z
N MET A 1 -3.26 2.90 -10.64
CA MET A 1 -3.12 4.18 -9.88
C MET A 1 -3.83 4.04 -8.54
N MET A 2 -3.10 4.30 -7.47
CA MET A 2 -3.54 4.23 -6.08
C MET A 2 -3.24 5.57 -5.42
N VAL A 3 -3.99 5.93 -4.37
CA VAL A 3 -3.68 7.09 -3.52
C VAL A 3 -3.52 6.63 -2.08
N ALA A 4 -2.59 7.24 -1.35
CA ALA A 4 -2.36 6.99 0.07
C ALA A 4 -2.71 8.26 0.86
N TYR A 5 -3.58 8.15 1.87
CA TYR A 5 -3.99 9.27 2.70
C TYR A 5 -4.42 8.84 4.11
N PRO A 6 -4.35 9.73 5.12
CA PRO A 6 -3.73 11.04 5.07
C PRO A 6 -2.20 10.94 4.84
N ASN A 7 -1.61 12.01 4.35
CA ASN A 7 -0.17 12.15 4.19
C ASN A 7 0.18 13.62 4.45
N PRO A 8 0.64 13.99 5.66
CA PRO A 8 1.20 13.12 6.70
C PRO A 8 0.16 12.27 7.44
N ALA A 9 0.58 11.12 8.00
CA ALA A 9 -0.26 10.20 8.76
C ALA A 9 0.24 10.02 10.20
N LYS A 10 -0.68 9.78 11.13
CA LYS A 10 -0.35 9.50 12.53
C LYS A 10 -0.55 8.03 12.87
N ASP A 11 -1.79 7.57 12.75
CA ASP A 11 -2.16 6.23 13.23
C ASP A 11 -2.44 5.25 12.08
N ILE A 12 -3.12 5.73 11.05
CA ILE A 12 -3.63 4.91 9.95
C ILE A 12 -3.35 5.61 8.62
N VAL A 13 -2.88 4.84 7.64
CA VAL A 13 -2.80 5.23 6.23
C VAL A 13 -3.80 4.39 5.45
N THR A 14 -4.73 5.05 4.79
CA THR A 14 -5.66 4.45 3.84
C THR A 14 -5.02 4.39 2.46
N LEU A 15 -4.96 3.18 1.90
CA LEU A 15 -4.57 2.90 0.54
C LEU A 15 -5.83 2.69 -0.29
N GLN A 16 -6.15 3.64 -1.17
CA GLN A 16 -7.35 3.58 -2.01
C GLN A 16 -6.98 3.27 -3.46
N PHE A 17 -7.56 2.21 -3.99
CA PHE A 17 -7.35 1.72 -5.34
C PHE A 17 -8.38 2.33 -6.29
N LYS A 18 -7.94 2.91 -7.42
CA LYS A 18 -8.87 3.49 -8.40
C LYS A 18 -9.69 2.44 -9.15
N ASN A 19 -9.14 1.24 -9.35
CA ASN A 19 -9.82 0.15 -10.04
C ASN A 19 -9.62 -1.16 -9.25
N THR A 20 -10.72 -1.74 -8.78
CA THR A 20 -10.80 -3.05 -8.12
C THR A 20 -11.66 -4.06 -8.90
N GLU A 21 -12.05 -3.72 -10.13
CA GLU A 21 -12.95 -4.54 -10.96
C GLU A 21 -12.32 -5.85 -11.40
N SER A 22 -10.97 -5.90 -11.49
CA SER A 22 -10.22 -7.10 -11.86
C SER A 22 -8.98 -7.27 -11.00
N ALA A 23 -8.77 -8.49 -10.51
CA ALA A 23 -7.55 -8.91 -9.80
C ALA A 23 -6.27 -8.73 -10.65
N GLU A 24 -6.40 -8.69 -11.97
CA GLU A 24 -5.27 -8.49 -12.88
C GLU A 24 -4.79 -7.04 -12.91
N LEU A 25 -5.68 -6.09 -12.60
CA LEU A 25 -5.35 -4.66 -12.52
C LEU A 25 -4.86 -4.23 -11.14
N LEU A 26 -5.02 -5.11 -10.15
CA LEU A 26 -4.51 -4.88 -8.80
C LEU A 26 -3.03 -5.28 -8.69
N PRO A 27 -2.25 -4.56 -7.86
CA PRO A 27 -0.90 -4.98 -7.55
C PRO A 27 -0.90 -6.33 -6.83
N GLU A 28 0.22 -7.05 -6.91
CA GLU A 28 0.42 -8.31 -6.19
C GLU A 28 0.55 -8.06 -4.70
N GLN A 29 1.43 -7.12 -4.34
CA GLN A 29 1.71 -6.75 -2.97
C GLN A 29 2.16 -5.29 -2.85
N ILE A 30 2.00 -4.73 -1.65
CA ILE A 30 2.50 -3.42 -1.28
C ILE A 30 3.46 -3.61 -0.12
N LEU A 31 4.66 -3.07 -0.25
CA LEU A 31 5.72 -3.17 0.75
C LEU A 31 5.98 -1.79 1.33
N LEU A 32 5.98 -1.67 2.66
CA LEU A 32 6.31 -0.44 3.36
C LEU A 32 7.78 -0.47 3.77
N TYR A 33 8.56 0.51 3.33
CA TYR A 33 9.96 0.69 3.72
C TYR A 33 10.13 2.01 4.47
N SER A 34 10.97 2.04 5.50
CA SER A 34 11.50 3.31 6.00
C SER A 34 12.61 3.80 5.07
N GLU A 35 12.79 5.12 4.93
CA GLU A 35 13.92 5.69 4.20
C GLU A 35 15.29 5.16 4.68
N LYS A 36 15.40 4.85 5.98
CA LYS A 36 16.66 4.43 6.62
C LYS A 36 16.96 2.94 6.49
N SER A 37 16.06 2.13 5.93
CA SER A 37 16.18 0.67 5.93
C SER A 37 15.86 0.09 4.56
N THR A 38 16.62 -0.93 4.18
CA THR A 38 16.37 -1.76 2.99
C THR A 38 15.42 -2.92 3.28
N SER A 39 14.98 -3.10 4.54
CA SER A 39 14.06 -4.15 4.95
C SER A 39 12.61 -3.65 4.96
N ALA A 40 11.69 -4.45 4.45
CA ALA A 40 10.27 -4.12 4.46
C ALA A 40 9.74 -4.23 5.90
N LEU A 41 9.13 -3.15 6.40
CA LEU A 41 8.52 -3.09 7.73
C LEU A 41 7.12 -3.71 7.75
N ARG A 42 6.42 -3.62 6.62
CA ARG A 42 5.11 -4.26 6.40
C ARG A 42 5.03 -4.78 4.98
N THR A 43 4.35 -5.91 4.84
CA THR A 43 4.00 -6.52 3.56
C THR A 43 2.50 -6.72 3.52
N ILE A 44 1.84 -6.08 2.57
CA ILE A 44 0.40 -6.19 2.34
C ILE A 44 0.19 -6.98 1.04
N SER A 45 -0.34 -8.20 1.14
CA SER A 45 -0.70 -9.01 -0.02
C SER A 45 -2.07 -8.60 -0.54
N VAL A 46 -2.10 -7.74 -1.56
CA VAL A 46 -3.35 -7.18 -2.11
C VAL A 46 -4.19 -8.26 -2.78
N GLN A 47 -3.57 -9.28 -3.39
CA GLN A 47 -4.29 -10.45 -3.91
C GLN A 47 -5.07 -11.18 -2.81
N ASN A 48 -4.47 -11.37 -1.63
CA ASN A 48 -5.15 -12.05 -0.53
C ASN A 48 -6.34 -11.24 -0.01
N VAL A 49 -6.18 -9.91 0.07
CA VAL A 49 -7.28 -9.00 0.44
C VAL A 49 -8.43 -9.08 -0.57
N PHE A 50 -8.13 -9.13 -1.87
CA PHE A 50 -9.12 -9.30 -2.92
C PHE A 50 -9.86 -10.65 -2.82
N GLU A 51 -9.13 -11.75 -2.72
CA GLU A 51 -9.70 -13.11 -2.61
C GLU A 51 -10.61 -13.25 -1.40
N ARG A 52 -10.25 -12.62 -0.28
CA ARG A 52 -11.03 -12.63 0.96
C ARG A 52 -12.14 -11.58 1.00
N LYS A 53 -12.28 -10.76 -0.05
CA LYS A 53 -13.19 -9.60 -0.10
C LYS A 53 -13.04 -8.69 1.12
N ALA A 54 -11.80 -8.52 1.58
CA ALA A 54 -11.46 -7.76 2.79
C ALA A 54 -11.18 -6.27 2.53
N PHE A 55 -11.52 -5.76 1.35
CA PHE A 55 -11.45 -4.33 1.06
C PHE A 55 -12.50 -3.57 1.86
N ILE A 56 -12.08 -2.51 2.53
CA ILE A 56 -12.97 -1.54 3.16
C ILE A 56 -13.59 -0.69 2.04
N ASP A 57 -14.90 -0.44 2.11
CA ASP A 57 -15.66 0.30 1.10
C ASP A 57 -15.46 -0.18 -0.34
N GLY A 58 -15.10 -1.46 -0.53
CA GLY A 58 -14.90 -2.08 -1.84
C GLY A 58 -13.59 -1.72 -2.57
N ASN A 59 -12.81 -0.76 -2.07
CA ASN A 59 -11.53 -0.39 -2.70
C ASN A 59 -10.45 0.21 -1.78
N LYS A 60 -10.56 0.02 -0.46
CA LYS A 60 -9.61 0.59 0.50
C LYS A 60 -8.94 -0.49 1.33
N ILE A 61 -7.68 -0.25 1.69
CA ILE A 61 -6.94 -1.01 2.68
C ILE A 61 -6.41 -0.02 3.71
N GLU A 62 -6.68 -0.25 4.98
CA GLU A 62 -6.08 0.53 6.07
C GLU A 62 -4.82 -0.16 6.56
N VAL A 63 -3.75 0.63 6.68
CA VAL A 63 -2.47 0.19 7.23
C VAL A 63 -2.23 0.94 8.53
N ASN A 64 -2.12 0.20 9.63
CA ASN A 64 -1.72 0.77 10.91
C ASN A 64 -0.24 1.16 10.86
N VAL A 65 0.03 2.43 11.17
CA VAL A 65 1.35 3.04 11.22
C VAL A 65 1.67 3.68 12.57
N ALA A 66 0.77 3.56 13.55
CA ALA A 66 0.91 4.18 14.87
C ALA A 66 2.13 3.66 15.66
N ASP A 67 2.57 2.44 15.36
CA ASP A 67 3.75 1.84 16.00
C ASP A 67 5.08 2.22 15.33
N LEU A 68 5.03 2.94 14.21
CA LEU A 68 6.21 3.33 13.45
C LEU A 68 6.76 4.68 13.94
N PRO A 69 8.10 4.82 14.09
CA PRO A 69 8.70 6.11 14.42
C PRO A 69 8.41 7.18 13.37
N PHE A 70 8.36 8.44 13.80
CA PHE A 70 8.21 9.57 12.88
C PHE A 70 9.31 9.59 11.82
N GLY A 71 8.92 9.91 10.58
CA GLY A 71 9.84 9.97 9.46
C GLY A 71 9.20 9.67 8.11
N VAL A 72 10.05 9.63 7.08
CA VAL A 72 9.64 9.36 5.70
C VAL A 72 9.67 7.87 5.42
N TYR A 73 8.59 7.38 4.83
CA TYR A 73 8.41 6.00 4.42
C TYR A 73 7.99 5.94 2.96
N PHE A 74 8.22 4.78 2.34
CA PHE A 74 7.91 4.52 0.95
C PHE A 74 7.04 3.29 0.83
N LEU A 75 5.88 3.45 0.21
CA LEU A 75 5.04 2.36 -0.24
C LEU A 75 5.53 1.93 -1.62
N HIS A 76 6.14 0.75 -1.70
CA HIS A 76 6.51 0.10 -2.95
C HIS A 76 5.37 -0.79 -3.41
N ILE A 77 4.75 -0.40 -4.52
CA ILE A 77 3.61 -1.09 -5.13
C ILE A 77 4.18 -2.06 -6.16
N ILE A 78 4.13 -3.35 -5.83
CA ILE A 78 4.63 -4.41 -6.70
C ILE A 78 3.48 -4.81 -7.64
N PRO A 79 3.58 -4.50 -8.94
CA PRO A 79 2.53 -4.81 -9.89
C PRO A 79 2.41 -6.32 -10.06
N ASN A 80 1.22 -6.77 -10.47
CA ASN A 80 1.02 -8.18 -10.81
C ASN A 80 1.92 -8.55 -12.00
N LYS A 81 2.58 -9.72 -11.94
CA LYS A 81 3.45 -10.26 -13.01
C LYS A 81 2.76 -10.34 -14.37
N LYS A 82 1.43 -10.39 -14.40
CA LYS A 82 0.63 -10.37 -15.62
C LYS A 82 0.54 -9.00 -16.30
N THR A 83 0.99 -7.94 -15.63
CA THR A 83 0.96 -6.56 -16.14
C THR A 83 2.35 -6.07 -16.51
N THR A 84 2.44 -5.21 -17.52
CA THR A 84 3.68 -4.50 -17.90
C THR A 84 3.94 -3.25 -17.05
N GLN A 85 3.16 -3.05 -15.99
CA GLN A 85 3.31 -1.91 -15.09
C GLN A 85 4.64 -2.01 -14.35
N LYS A 86 5.27 -0.86 -14.11
CA LYS A 86 6.50 -0.78 -13.32
C LYS A 86 6.13 -0.66 -11.84
N VAL A 87 7.08 -1.01 -10.98
CA VAL A 87 6.97 -0.74 -9.53
C VAL A 87 6.77 0.76 -9.33
N GLU A 88 5.67 1.11 -8.68
CA GLU A 88 5.34 2.49 -8.30
C GLU A 88 5.78 2.71 -6.85
N LYS A 89 6.28 3.90 -6.54
CA LYS A 89 6.72 4.27 -5.19
C LYS A 89 5.96 5.51 -4.73
N ILE A 90 5.25 5.41 -3.62
CA ILE A 90 4.54 6.54 -3.03
C ILE A 90 5.21 6.89 -1.70
N PRO A 91 5.77 8.11 -1.54
CA PRO A 91 6.28 8.57 -0.27
C PRO A 91 5.12 8.93 0.66
N ILE A 92 5.24 8.56 1.93
CA ILE A 92 4.34 8.95 3.01
C ILE A 92 5.17 9.47 4.19
N LEU A 93 4.69 10.52 4.84
CA LEU A 93 5.26 11.07 6.06
C LEU A 93 4.46 10.55 7.25
N ILE A 94 5.15 10.07 8.29
CA ILE A 94 4.54 9.68 9.56
C ILE A 94 4.93 10.70 10.63
N GLU A 95 3.92 11.20 11.36
CA GLU A 95 3.97 12.31 12.36
C GLU A 95 3.28 12.00 13.68
#